data_AF-A0A3M3BBT5-F1
#
_entry.id   AF-A0A3M3BBT5-F1
#
_cell.length_a   1.000
_cell.length_b   1.000
_cell.length_c   1.000
_cell.angle_alpha   90.00
_cell.angle_beta   90.00
_cell.angle_gamma   90.00
#
_symmetry.space_group_name_H-M   'P 1'
#
loop_
_entity.id
_entity.type
_entity.pdbx_description
1 polymer ?
#
loop_
_entity_poly.entity_id
_entity_poly.type
_entity_poly.pdbx_seq_one_letter_code
_entity_poly.pdbx_strand_id
1 'polypeptide(L)' 'GVGIPIFGLFDVPALVSGLPEQAETAGWIHLYLAWVIVIFAGLHGLAALKHHFIDRDVTLKRMLGRH' A
#
# COMPACT_ATOMS: atom_id res chain seq x y z
N GLY A 1 -14.19 -18.59 10.38
CA GLY A 1 -14.00 -17.77 9.17
C GLY A 1 -13.59 -18.69 8.03
N VAL A 2 -13.78 -18.29 6.78
CA VAL A 2 -13.35 -19.09 5.62
C VAL A 2 -11.93 -18.67 5.23
N GLY A 3 -11.09 -19.63 4.81
CA GLY A 3 -9.75 -19.33 4.30
C GLY A 3 -9.80 -18.56 2.99
N ILE A 4 -8.71 -17.87 2.65
CA ILE A 4 -8.59 -17.11 1.39
C ILE A 4 -7.66 -17.88 0.45
N PRO A 5 -8.11 -18.23 -0.77
CA PRO A 5 -7.26 -18.92 -1.73
C PRO A 5 -6.20 -17.98 -2.30
N ILE A 6 -4.94 -18.39 -2.22
CA ILE A 6 -3.80 -17.67 -2.80
C ILE A 6 -3.52 -18.22 -4.19
N PHE A 7 -4.09 -17.56 -5.19
CA PHE A 7 -3.95 -17.91 -6.61
C PHE A 7 -4.25 -19.40 -6.93
N GLY A 8 -5.04 -20.07 -6.09
CA GLY A 8 -5.35 -21.51 -6.20
C GLY A 8 -4.23 -22.46 -5.76
N LEU A 9 -3.13 -21.96 -5.20
CA LEU A 9 -1.99 -22.77 -4.76
C LEU A 9 -2.20 -23.37 -3.37
N PHE A 10 -2.79 -22.60 -2.47
CA PHE A 10 -3.16 -23.01 -1.11
C PHE A 10 -4.12 -21.99 -0.50
N ASP A 11 -4.77 -22.36 0.61
CA ASP A 11 -5.63 -21.46 1.38
C ASP A 11 -4.87 -20.88 2.58
N VAL A 12 -4.96 -19.56 2.77
CA VAL A 12 -4.54 -18.92 4.01
C VAL A 12 -5.69 -19.01 5.01
N PRO A 13 -5.51 -19.68 6.17
CA PRO A 13 -6.58 -19.85 7.13
C PRO A 13 -6.96 -18.51 7.76
N ALA A 14 -8.25 -18.36 8.08
CA ALA A 14 -8.71 -17.22 8.86
C ALA A 14 -8.17 -17.31 10.30
N LEU A 15 -7.15 -16.52 10.62
CA LEU A 15 -6.53 -16.48 11.96
C LEU A 15 -7.44 -15.84 13.02
N VAL A 16 -8.31 -14.94 12.60
CA VAL A 16 -9.30 -14.26 13.46
C VAL A 16 -10.68 -14.50 12.87
N SER A 17 -11.62 -15.00 13.67
CA SER A 17 -12.99 -15.19 13.21
C SER A 17 -14.04 -15.17 14.32
N GLY A 18 -15.31 -15.06 13.94
CA GLY A 18 -16.45 -15.08 14.87
C GLY A 18 -16.79 -13.72 15.48
N LEU A 19 -16.22 -12.63 14.95
CA LEU A 19 -16.57 -11.28 15.35
C LEU A 19 -17.84 -10.81 14.59
N PRO A 20 -18.73 -10.04 15.23
CA PRO A 20 -19.84 -9.37 14.53
C PRO A 20 -19.31 -8.48 13.41
N GLU A 21 -19.97 -8.49 12.24
CA GLU A 21 -19.69 -7.59 11.10
C GLU A 21 -18.21 -7.56 10.64
N GLN A 22 -17.47 -8.65 10.89
CA GLN A 22 -16.02 -8.69 10.68
C GLN A 22 -15.60 -8.34 9.25
N ALA A 23 -16.29 -8.90 8.25
CA ALA A 23 -15.96 -8.70 6.84
C ALA A 23 -16.21 -7.24 6.41
N GLU A 24 -17.31 -6.64 6.87
CA GLU A 24 -17.64 -5.25 6.58
C GLU A 24 -16.64 -4.29 7.25
N THR A 25 -16.39 -4.48 8.55
CA THR A 25 -15.42 -3.66 9.29
C THR A 25 -14.01 -3.78 8.70
N ALA A 26 -13.55 -4.99 8.38
CA ALA A 26 -12.26 -5.21 7.73
C ALA A 26 -12.21 -4.57 6.34
N GLY A 27 -13.32 -4.58 5.59
CA GLY A 27 -13.45 -3.90 4.30
C GLY A 27 -13.27 -2.38 4.42
N TRP A 28 -13.95 -1.74 5.38
CA TRP A 28 -13.79 -0.31 5.65
C TRP A 28 -12.35 0.05 6.05
N ILE A 29 -11.76 -0.71 6.98
CA ILE A 29 -10.36 -0.51 7.40
C ILE A 29 -9.42 -0.65 6.20
N HIS A 30 -9.57 -1.71 5.40
CA HIS A 30 -8.73 -1.93 4.23
C HIS A 30 -8.85 -0.79 3.20
N LEU A 31 -10.07 -0.30 2.95
CA LEU A 31 -10.32 0.81 2.04
C LEU A 31 -9.57 2.08 2.47
N TYR A 32 -9.69 2.48 3.73
CA TYR A 32 -8.99 3.67 4.24
C TYR A 32 -7.48 3.49 4.24
N LEU A 33 -6.97 2.32 4.65
CA LEU A 33 -5.53 2.03 4.61
C LEU A 33 -4.98 2.04 3.18
N ALA A 34 -5.72 1.51 2.21
CA ALA A 34 -5.33 1.56 0.81
C ALA A 34 -5.20 3.01 0.32
N TRP A 35 -6.18 3.86 0.63
CA TRP A 35 -6.11 5.29 0.27
C TRP A 35 -4.97 6.03 0.96
N VAL A 36 -4.69 5.73 2.23
CA VAL A 36 -3.51 6.26 2.93
C VAL A 36 -2.24 5.92 2.17
N ILE A 37 -2.05 4.66 1.78
CA ILE A 37 -0.87 4.23 1.01
C ILE A 37 -0.78 4.97 -0.33
N VAL A 38 -1.90 5.07 -1.07
CA VAL A 38 -1.94 5.78 -2.36
C VAL A 38 -1.53 7.26 -2.21
N ILE A 39 -2.07 7.95 -1.20
CA ILE A 39 -1.75 9.35 -0.93
C ILE A 39 -0.27 9.51 -0.56
N PHE A 40 0.25 8.66 0.32
CA PHE A 40 1.66 8.74 0.74
C PHE A 40 2.62 8.43 -0.42
N ALA A 41 2.30 7.43 -1.25
CA ALA A 41 3.08 7.13 -2.45
C ALA A 41 3.05 8.32 -3.44
N GLY A 42 1.89 8.95 -3.62
CA GLY A 42 1.74 10.15 -4.43
C GLY A 42 2.57 11.32 -3.91
N LEU A 43 2.46 11.63 -2.61
CA LEU A 43 3.25 12.68 -1.96
C LEU A 43 4.75 12.41 -2.04
N HIS A 44 5.17 11.17 -1.82
CA HIS A 44 6.56 10.75 -1.96
C HIS A 44 7.07 10.97 -3.39
N GLY A 45 6.30 10.54 -4.40
CA GLY A 45 6.63 10.77 -5.81
C GLY A 45 6.72 12.25 -6.15
N LEU A 46 5.73 13.06 -5.71
CA LEU A 46 5.74 14.50 -5.90
C LEU A 46 6.94 15.18 -5.24
N ALA A 47 7.33 14.75 -4.04
CA ALA A 47 8.54 15.23 -3.39
C ALA A 47 9.78 14.93 -4.23
N ALA A 48 9.93 13.70 -4.74
CA ALA A 48 11.05 13.34 -5.60
C ALA A 48 11.09 14.18 -6.90
N LEU A 49 9.92 14.47 -7.50
CA LEU A 49 9.83 15.36 -8.66
C LEU A 49 10.17 16.82 -8.31
N LYS A 50 9.68 17.34 -7.17
CA LYS A 50 10.02 18.68 -6.66
C LYS A 50 11.54 18.81 -6.48
N HIS A 51 12.15 17.84 -5.82
CA HIS A 51 13.60 17.77 -5.63
C HIS A 51 14.35 17.78 -6.97
N HIS A 52 13.86 17.03 -7.97
CA HIS A 52 14.50 16.95 -9.27
C HIS A 52 14.38 18.24 -10.09
N PHE A 53 13.19 18.83 -10.17
CA PHE A 53 12.92 19.96 -11.07
C PHE A 53 13.12 21.34 -10.44
N ILE A 54 12.80 21.50 -9.16
CA ILE A 54 12.87 22.79 -8.45
C ILE A 54 14.19 22.88 -7.68
N ASP A 55 14.44 21.92 -6.79
CA ASP A 55 15.65 21.93 -5.96
C ASP A 55 16.92 21.54 -6.77
N ARG A 56 16.72 20.96 -7.96
CA ARG A 56 17.76 20.52 -8.92
C ARG A 56 18.81 19.60 -8.29
N ASP A 57 18.39 18.75 -7.36
CA ASP A 57 19.27 17.79 -6.73
C ASP A 57 19.20 16.40 -7.41
N VAL A 58 20.05 15.48 -6.93
CA VAL A 58 20.20 14.14 -7.51
C VAL A 58 19.33 13.08 -6.82
N THR A 59 18.38 13.45 -5.95
CA THR A 59 17.56 12.52 -5.15
C THR A 59 16.83 11.50 -6.04
N LEU A 60 16.11 11.97 -7.06
CA LEU A 60 15.40 11.08 -7.98
C LEU A 60 16.36 10.19 -8.78
N LYS A 61 17.51 10.72 -9.23
CA LYS A 61 18.52 9.94 -9.97
C LYS A 61 19.09 8.80 -9.10
N ARG A 62 19.32 9.05 -7.81
CA ARG A 62 19.76 8.03 -6.85
C ARG A 62 18.73 6.92 -6.66
N MET A 63 17.44 7.26 -6.57
CA MET A 63 16.36 6.25 -6.49
C MET A 63 16.32 5.36 -7.74
N LEU A 64 16.62 5.92 -8.91
CA LEU A 64 16.67 5.20 -10.18
C LEU A 64 18.00 4.46 -10.44
N GLY A 65 18.93 4.44 -9.47
CA GLY A 65 20.23 3.78 -9.62
C GLY A 65 21.16 4.46 -10.64
N ARG A 66 20.93 5.75 -10.94
CA ARG A 66 21.75 6.55 -11.86
C ARG A 66 22.61 7.53 -11.06
N HIS A 67 23.93 7.47 -11.25
CA HIS A 67 24.90 8.44 -10.75
C HIS A 67 25.35 9.37 -11.86
#